data_AF-A0A945QJ41-F1
#
_entry.id   AF-A0A945QJ41-F1
#
_cell.length_a   1.000
_cell.length_b   1.000
_cell.length_c   1.000
_cell.angle_alpha   90.00
_cell.angle_beta   90.00
_cell.angle_gamma   90.00
#
_symmetry.space_group_name_H-M   'P 1'
#
loop_
_entity.id
_entity.type
_entity.pdbx_description
1 polymer ?
#
loop_
_entity_poly.entity_id
_entity_poly.type
_entity_poly.pdbx_seq_one_letter_code
_entity_poly.pdbx_strand_id
1 'polypeptide(L)'
;LAFGLLLTPDAAPASAALASALPLIAAASLLWLIPMTLMEFWGASRLDPGRVCVILMIEIAVAAGSAAVLTDEAFGWREAVGTLLILAAGLIDIYGPTGSGPRPGSPMDKAEPAS
;
A
#
# COMPACT_ATOMS: atom_id res chain seq x y z
N LEU A 1 7.81 -9.58 -11.49
CA LEU A 1 8.33 -9.59 -12.88
C LEU A 1 9.38 -10.68 -13.10
N ALA A 2 10.50 -10.74 -12.34
CA ALA A 2 11.54 -11.76 -12.55
C ALA A 2 11.08 -13.22 -12.30
N PHE A 3 10.26 -13.48 -11.27
CA PHE A 3 9.78 -14.82 -10.95
C PHE A 3 8.77 -15.38 -11.96
N GLY A 4 7.91 -14.52 -12.52
CA GLY A 4 6.98 -14.91 -13.60
C GLY A 4 7.68 -15.23 -14.91
N LEU A 5 8.74 -14.47 -15.26
CA LEU A 5 9.55 -14.71 -16.45
C LEU A 5 10.29 -16.07 -16.39
N LEU A 6 10.60 -16.55 -15.19
CA LEU A 6 11.29 -17.82 -14.96
C LEU A 6 10.37 -19.04 -15.16
N LEU A 7 9.06 -18.87 -14.92
CA LEU A 7 8.06 -19.95 -15.01
C LEU A 7 7.42 -20.05 -16.39
N THR A 8 7.42 -18.97 -17.18
CA THR A 8 6.92 -18.94 -18.56
C THR A 8 7.90 -18.20 -19.47
N PRO A 9 9.02 -18.83 -19.87
CA PRO A 9 10.04 -18.19 -20.72
C PRO A 9 9.50 -17.81 -22.12
N ASP A 10 8.47 -18.49 -22.60
CA ASP A 10 7.80 -18.22 -23.89
C ASP A 10 6.79 -17.06 -23.83
N ALA A 11 6.45 -16.58 -22.62
CA ALA A 11 5.50 -15.48 -22.43
C ALA A 11 6.17 -14.09 -22.44
N ALA A 12 7.48 -14.02 -22.67
CA ALA A 12 8.17 -12.74 -22.80
C ALA A 12 7.67 -12.04 -24.07
N PRO A 13 7.03 -10.86 -23.96
CA PRO A 13 6.55 -10.14 -25.13
C PRO A 13 7.74 -9.82 -26.04
N ALA A 14 7.53 -9.92 -27.35
CA ALA A 14 8.54 -9.52 -28.32
C ALA A 14 9.03 -8.09 -27.98
N SER A 15 10.34 -7.85 -28.04
CA SER A 15 10.94 -6.56 -27.69
C SER A 15 10.31 -5.37 -28.44
N ALA A 16 9.80 -5.61 -29.64
CA ALA A 16 9.02 -4.64 -30.42
C ALA A 16 7.69 -4.26 -29.76
N ALA A 17 6.97 -5.19 -29.13
CA ALA A 17 5.73 -4.93 -28.41
C ALA A 17 5.97 -4.13 -27.12
N LEU A 18 7.11 -4.35 -26.46
CA LEU A 18 7.50 -3.51 -25.33
C LEU A 18 7.81 -2.08 -25.79
N ALA A 19 8.57 -1.93 -26.88
CA ALA A 19 8.91 -0.62 -27.43
C ALA A 19 7.67 0.19 -27.87
N SER A 20 6.64 -0.47 -28.39
CA SER A 20 5.38 0.19 -28.75
C SER A 20 4.51 0.54 -27.54
N ALA A 21 4.57 -0.23 -26.45
CA ALA A 21 3.86 0.05 -25.20
C ALA A 21 4.55 1.12 -24.33
N LEU A 22 5.84 1.39 -24.56
CA LEU A 22 6.66 2.32 -23.76
C LEU A 22 6.00 3.70 -23.56
N PRO A 23 5.47 4.36 -24.60
CA PRO A 23 4.82 5.66 -24.45
C PRO A 23 3.60 5.61 -23.53
N LEU A 24 2.80 4.54 -23.62
CA LEU A 24 1.62 4.35 -22.76
C LEU A 24 2.03 4.09 -21.31
N ILE A 25 3.03 3.23 -21.09
CA ILE A 25 3.58 2.95 -19.75
C ILE A 25 4.14 4.24 -19.14
N ALA A 26 4.91 5.01 -19.91
CA ALA A 26 5.44 6.29 -19.47
C ALA A 26 4.32 7.27 -19.11
N ALA A 27 3.29 7.38 -19.95
CA ALA A 27 2.14 8.24 -19.69
C ALA A 27 1.36 7.80 -18.44
N ALA A 28 1.05 6.52 -18.29
CA ALA A 28 0.39 5.97 -17.10
C ALA A 28 1.24 6.21 -15.84
N SER A 29 2.56 6.03 -15.93
CA SER A 29 3.44 6.27 -14.78
C SER A 29 3.46 7.75 -14.41
N LEU A 30 3.66 8.64 -15.37
CA LEU A 30 3.86 10.07 -15.14
C LEU A 30 2.56 10.80 -14.74
N LEU A 31 1.44 10.42 -15.35
CA LEU A 31 0.16 11.10 -15.19
C LEU A 31 -0.75 10.47 -14.13
N TRP A 32 -0.52 9.21 -13.78
CA TRP A 32 -1.35 8.49 -12.81
C TRP A 32 -0.55 8.01 -11.61
N LEU A 33 0.47 7.16 -11.83
CA LEU A 33 1.16 6.49 -10.73
C LEU A 33 1.94 7.46 -9.84
N ILE A 34 2.74 8.34 -10.43
CA ILE A 34 3.53 9.36 -9.69
C ILE A 34 2.63 10.28 -8.87
N PRO A 35 1.61 10.97 -9.44
CA PRO A 35 0.77 11.87 -8.64
C PRO A 35 -0.01 11.13 -7.55
N MET A 36 -0.46 9.90 -7.82
CA MET A 36 -1.15 9.06 -6.83
C MET A 36 -0.23 8.74 -5.64
N THR A 37 0.99 8.25 -5.88
CA THR A 37 1.94 7.92 -4.81
C THR A 37 2.43 9.15 -4.04
N LEU A 38 2.59 10.29 -4.71
CA LEU A 38 2.89 11.56 -4.01
C LEU A 38 1.76 11.98 -3.07
N MET A 39 0.50 11.76 -3.49
CA MET A 39 -0.66 12.05 -2.66
C MET A 39 -0.77 11.10 -1.46
N GLU A 40 -0.48 9.81 -1.65
CA GLU A 40 -0.40 8.82 -0.56
C GLU A 40 0.65 9.25 0.47
N PHE A 41 1.87 9.59 0.06
CA PHE A 41 2.94 10.01 0.98
C PHE A 41 2.61 11.32 1.68
N TRP A 42 2.00 12.26 0.97
CA TRP A 42 1.51 13.50 1.55
C TRP A 42 0.44 13.24 2.62
N GLY A 43 -0.49 12.32 2.38
CA GLY A 43 -1.52 11.92 3.34
C GLY A 43 -0.93 11.17 4.53
N ALA A 44 -0.02 10.23 4.29
CA ALA A 44 0.64 9.43 5.32
C ALA A 44 1.43 10.30 6.31
N SER A 45 2.07 11.38 5.83
CA SER A 45 2.80 12.33 6.70
C SER A 45 1.91 13.11 7.68
N ARG A 46 0.59 13.07 7.53
CA ARG A 46 -0.38 13.84 8.33
C ARG A 46 -1.23 12.99 9.28
N LEU A 47 -1.09 11.68 9.23
CA LEU A 47 -1.93 10.73 9.95
C LEU A 47 -1.08 9.89 10.90
N ASP A 48 -1.68 9.45 12.01
CA ASP A 48 -1.03 8.51 12.91
C ASP A 48 -0.76 7.18 12.17
N PRO A 49 0.34 6.47 12.47
CA PRO A 49 0.72 5.25 11.75
C PRO A 49 -0.40 4.19 11.65
N GLY A 50 -1.18 3.99 12.72
CA GLY A 50 -2.30 3.04 12.70
C GLY A 50 -3.44 3.45 11.76
N ARG A 51 -3.67 4.77 11.59
CA ARG A 51 -4.68 5.28 10.63
C ARG A 51 -4.21 5.10 9.19
N VAL A 52 -2.93 5.34 8.94
CA VAL A 52 -2.32 5.11 7.62
C VAL A 52 -2.44 3.64 7.23
N CYS A 53 -2.15 2.73 8.18
CA CYS A 53 -2.26 1.29 7.97
C CYS A 53 -3.65 0.89 7.45
N VAL A 54 -4.72 1.35 8.09
CA VAL A 54 -6.09 1.00 7.68
C VAL A 54 -6.50 1.60 6.34
N ILE A 55 -6.09 2.83 6.04
CA ILE A 55 -6.35 3.43 4.73
C ILE A 55 -5.68 2.60 3.63
N LEU A 56 -4.42 2.18 3.82
CA LEU A 56 -3.71 1.34 2.85
C LEU A 56 -4.34 -0.06 2.70
N MET A 57 -4.86 -0.65 3.79
CA MET A 57 -5.58 -1.93 3.68
C MET A 57 -6.87 -1.79 2.86
N ILE A 58 -7.61 -0.68 3.04
CA ILE A 58 -8.81 -0.38 2.24
C ILE A 58 -8.43 -0.10 0.78
N GLU A 59 -7.36 0.63 0.54
CA GLU A 59 -6.85 0.92 -0.80
C GLU A 59 -6.51 -0.35 -1.56
N ILE A 60 -5.82 -1.31 -0.94
CA ILE A 60 -5.51 -2.60 -1.57
C ILE A 60 -6.80 -3.36 -1.91
N ALA A 61 -7.81 -3.31 -1.03
CA ALA A 61 -9.11 -3.94 -1.31
C ALA A 61 -9.83 -3.30 -2.51
N VAL A 62 -9.85 -1.96 -2.57
CA VAL A 62 -10.43 -1.20 -3.70
C VAL A 62 -9.63 -1.44 -4.97
N ALA A 63 -8.31 -1.49 -4.91
CA ALA A 63 -7.43 -1.77 -6.05
C ALA A 63 -7.67 -3.18 -6.61
N ALA A 64 -7.78 -4.19 -5.75
CA ALA A 64 -8.06 -5.57 -6.16
C ALA A 64 -9.45 -5.69 -6.81
N GLY A 65 -10.48 -5.07 -6.22
CA GLY A 65 -11.82 -5.04 -6.81
C GLY A 65 -11.86 -4.26 -8.13
N SER A 66 -11.16 -3.13 -8.21
CA SER A 66 -11.07 -2.32 -9.43
C SER A 66 -10.35 -3.05 -10.55
N ALA A 67 -9.29 -3.80 -10.23
CA ALA A 67 -8.59 -4.62 -11.20
C ALA A 67 -9.52 -5.66 -11.82
N ALA A 68 -10.29 -6.40 -11.00
CA ALA A 68 -11.25 -7.37 -11.51
C ALA A 68 -12.33 -6.75 -12.40
N VAL A 69 -12.85 -5.58 -12.02
CA VAL A 69 -13.82 -4.83 -12.85
C VAL A 69 -13.19 -4.36 -14.17
N LEU A 70 -11.94 -3.90 -14.13
CA LEU A 70 -11.27 -3.33 -15.30
C LEU A 70 -10.78 -4.40 -16.29
N THR A 71 -10.38 -5.57 -15.80
CA THR A 71 -9.88 -6.68 -16.62
C THR A 71 -10.97 -7.69 -17.00
N ASP A 72 -12.19 -7.54 -16.47
CA ASP A 72 -13.28 -8.51 -16.59
C ASP A 72 -12.85 -9.93 -16.14
N GLU A 73 -11.90 -10.00 -15.21
CA GLU A 73 -11.42 -11.27 -14.64
C GLU A 73 -12.26 -11.67 -13.42
N ALA A 74 -12.39 -12.98 -13.23
CA ALA A 74 -13.15 -13.53 -12.13
C ALA A 74 -12.48 -13.24 -10.77
N PHE A 75 -13.12 -12.39 -9.96
CA PHE A 75 -12.78 -12.23 -8.54
C PHE A 75 -13.40 -13.37 -7.73
N GLY A 76 -12.63 -14.41 -7.46
CA GLY A 76 -13.09 -15.65 -6.84
C GLY A 76 -13.10 -15.63 -5.31
N TRP A 77 -13.43 -16.78 -4.73
CA TRP A 77 -13.47 -16.97 -3.28
C TRP A 77 -12.11 -16.80 -2.61
N ARG A 78 -11.02 -17.19 -3.29
CA ARG A 78 -9.66 -17.12 -2.75
C ARG A 78 -9.21 -15.66 -2.61
N GLU A 79 -9.52 -14.85 -3.61
CA GLU A 79 -9.26 -13.43 -3.67
C GLU A 79 -10.07 -12.71 -2.58
N ALA A 80 -11.36 -13.05 -2.45
CA ALA A 80 -12.22 -12.49 -1.41
C ALA A 80 -11.73 -12.79 0.01
N VAL A 81 -11.33 -14.04 0.29
CA VAL A 81 -10.77 -14.40 1.59
C VAL A 81 -9.47 -13.64 1.86
N GLY A 82 -8.58 -13.52 0.87
CA GLY A 82 -7.35 -12.73 0.99
C GLY A 82 -7.63 -11.26 1.32
N THR A 83 -8.54 -10.63 0.58
CA THR A 83 -8.95 -9.23 0.82
C THR A 83 -9.57 -9.05 2.21
N LEU A 84 -10.41 -10.00 2.65
CA LEU A 84 -11.00 -9.96 3.99
C LEU A 84 -9.93 -10.06 5.09
N LEU A 85 -8.93 -10.93 4.93
CA LEU A 85 -7.82 -11.07 5.88
C LEU A 85 -6.98 -9.79 5.98
N ILE A 86 -6.72 -9.12 4.85
CA ILE A 86 -6.01 -7.84 4.79
C ILE A 86 -6.77 -6.76 5.57
N LEU A 87 -8.09 -6.64 5.33
CA LEU A 87 -8.94 -5.70 6.06
C LEU A 87 -8.99 -6.01 7.56
N ALA A 88 -9.09 -7.28 7.93
CA ALA A 88 -9.07 -7.70 9.32
C ALA A 88 -7.75 -7.36 10.03
N ALA A 89 -6.61 -7.51 9.35
CA ALA A 89 -5.30 -7.15 9.90
C ALA A 89 -5.21 -5.65 10.22
N GLY A 90 -5.67 -4.78 9.30
CA GLY A 90 -5.73 -3.34 9.56
C GLY A 90 -6.65 -2.99 10.75
N LEU A 91 -7.79 -3.67 10.86
CA LEU A 91 -8.71 -3.47 11.98
C LEU A 91 -8.07 -3.84 13.32
N ILE A 92 -7.34 -4.97 13.37
CA ILE A 92 -6.61 -5.41 14.56
C ILE A 92 -5.51 -4.40 14.93
N ASP A 93 -4.85 -3.76 13.96
CA ASP A 93 -3.82 -2.76 14.25
C ASP A 93 -4.38 -1.51 14.97
N ILE A 94 -5.63 -1.12 14.66
CA ILE A 94 -6.30 0.01 15.33
C ILE A 94 -6.83 -0.38 16.72
N TYR A 95 -7.45 -1.55 16.86
CA TYR A 95 -8.14 -1.95 18.10
C TYR A 95 -7.30 -2.86 19.00
N GLY A 96 -6.14 -3.30 18.52
CA GLY A 96 -5.22 -4.15 19.26
C GLY A 96 -4.61 -3.39 20.44
N PRO A 97 -4.24 -4.10 21.52
CA PRO A 97 -3.54 -3.51 22.66
C PRO A 97 -2.10 -3.18 22.27
N THR A 98 -1.90 -2.11 21.52
CA THR A 98 -0.58 -1.57 21.22
C THR A 98 -0.12 -0.80 22.46
N GLY A 99 0.61 -1.50 23.34
CA GLY A 99 1.11 -0.96 24.60
C GLY A 99 2.12 0.17 24.39
N SER A 100 1.64 1.41 24.24
CA SER A 100 2.41 2.61 24.54
C SER A 100 2.37 2.85 26.05
N GLY A 101 3.14 2.04 26.79
CA GLY A 101 3.40 2.35 28.19
C GLY A 101 4.04 3.73 28.34
N PRO A 102 3.75 4.49 29.41
CA PRO A 102 4.40 5.77 29.69
C PRO A 102 5.93 5.59 29.64
N ARG A 103 6.64 6.40 28.85
CA ARG A 103 8.11 6.43 28.90
C ARG A 103 8.52 6.96 30.28
N PRO A 104 9.17 6.16 31.14
CA PRO A 104 9.63 6.65 32.43
C PRO A 104 10.71 7.71 32.22
N GLY A 105 10.45 8.91 32.76
CA GLY A 105 11.43 9.95 33.07
C GLY A 105 12.28 10.46 31.91
N SER A 106 11.84 11.54 31.26
CA SER A 106 12.81 12.45 30.64
C SER A 106 13.55 13.17 31.77
N PRO A 107 14.89 13.07 31.88
CA PRO A 107 15.67 13.68 32.96
C PRO A 107 15.65 15.23 32.98
N MET A 108 14.88 15.89 32.11
CA MET A 108 14.85 17.36 32.01
C MET A 108 13.86 18.04 32.97
N ASP A 109 13.05 17.28 33.73
CA ASP A 109 12.12 17.82 34.74
C ASP A 109 12.82 18.17 36.08
N LYS A 110 14.14 17.97 36.20
CA LYS A 110 14.90 18.19 37.45
C LYS A 110 15.89 19.36 37.41
N ALA A 111 15.75 20.32 36.51
CA ALA A 111 16.71 21.43 36.44
C ALA A 111 16.07 22.79 36.11
N GLU A 112 15.11 23.24 36.92
CA GLU A 112 14.95 24.69 37.13
C GLU A 112 14.44 24.97 38.54
N PRO A 113 15.34 25.12 39.54
CA PRO A 113 14.99 25.75 40.81
C PRO A 113 14.88 27.26 40.60
N ALA A 114 13.74 27.79 41.05
CA ALA A 114 13.43 29.20 41.16
C ALA A 114 14.62 30.05 41.66
N SER A 115 14.93 31.11 40.93
CA SER A 115 15.47 32.37 41.48
C SER A 115 15.23 33.53 40.52
#